data_AF-A0A1H7XPE1-F1
#
_entry.id   AF-A0A1H7XPE1-F1
#
_cell.length_a   1.000
_cell.length_b   1.000
_cell.length_c   1.000
_cell.angle_alpha   90.00
_cell.angle_beta   90.00
_cell.angle_gamma   90.00
#
_symmetry.space_group_name_H-M   'P 1'
#
loop_
_entity.id
_entity.type
_entity.pdbx_description
1 polymer ?
#
loop_
_entity_poly.entity_id
_entity_poly.type
_entity_poly.pdbx_seq_one_letter_code
_entity_poly.pdbx_strand_id
1 'polypeptide(L)'
;MKRRITLIALMSVLMLLFGGQALAGEIKSTGHPLNGCSSCHLPHGAHGDKLWTFTPNLQTQKGTKLISINALCYSCHDGTITSKGKDFFDNLKTTHPVGVKIPDYMTIPDDFPLDHKERMTCGTCHNPHNSDAESYLRVSNKTGKLCVSCHVNQGE
;
A
#
# COMPACT_ATOMS: atom_id res chain seq x y z
N MET A 1 55.85 -2.81 28.99
CA MET A 1 54.49 -2.50 29.50
C MET A 1 53.86 -1.28 28.83
N LYS A 2 54.52 -0.10 28.86
CA LYS A 2 53.98 1.16 28.28
C LYS A 2 53.57 1.08 26.80
N ARG A 3 54.35 0.38 25.97
CA ARG A 3 54.13 0.22 24.51
C ARG A 3 52.90 -0.65 24.14
N ARG A 4 52.53 -1.61 25.01
CA ARG A 4 51.32 -2.43 24.84
C ARG A 4 50.05 -1.66 25.21
N ILE A 5 50.15 -0.79 26.23
CA ILE A 5 49.05 0.08 26.64
C ILE A 5 48.74 1.13 25.55
N THR A 6 49.77 1.67 24.89
CA THR A 6 49.59 2.62 23.77
C THR A 6 48.95 1.97 22.55
N LEU A 7 49.33 0.73 22.21
CA LEU A 7 48.73 -0.02 21.10
C LEU A 7 47.26 -0.38 21.35
N ILE A 8 46.92 -0.77 22.58
CA ILE A 8 45.53 -1.06 22.96
C ILE A 8 44.70 0.23 22.90
N ALA A 9 45.22 1.35 23.43
CA ALA A 9 44.53 2.64 23.35
C ALA A 9 44.30 3.09 21.90
N LEU A 10 45.28 2.89 21.00
CA LEU A 10 45.13 3.24 19.59
C LEU A 10 44.08 2.37 18.88
N MET A 11 44.03 1.07 19.19
CA MET A 11 43.03 0.15 18.63
C MET A 11 41.62 0.44 19.13
N SER A 12 41.47 0.84 20.40
CA SER A 12 40.19 1.26 20.97
C SER A 12 39.67 2.55 20.32
N VAL A 13 40.56 3.51 20.04
CA VAL A 13 40.20 4.76 19.34
C VAL A 13 39.83 4.48 17.88
N LEU A 14 40.51 3.54 17.20
CA LEU A 14 40.18 3.16 15.84
C LEU A 14 38.82 2.43 15.74
N MET A 15 38.49 1.59 16.71
CA MET A 15 37.15 0.98 16.81
C MET A 15 36.05 2.02 17.08
N LEU A 16 36.33 3.09 17.81
CA LEU A 16 35.37 4.19 18.02
C LEU A 16 35.20 5.07 16.77
N LEU A 17 36.23 5.19 15.92
CA LEU A 17 36.16 5.96 14.68
C LEU A 17 35.50 5.21 13.51
N PHE A 18 35.50 3.86 13.53
CA PHE A 18 34.97 3.04 12.44
C PHE A 18 33.81 2.10 12.84
N GLY A 19 33.56 1.91 14.15
CA GLY A 19 32.51 1.04 14.68
C GLY A 19 31.15 1.74 14.72
N GLY A 20 30.54 1.97 13.56
CA GLY A 20 29.22 2.60 13.54
C GLY A 20 28.57 2.83 12.19
N GLN A 21 29.17 2.39 11.07
CA GLN A 21 28.43 2.37 9.81
C GLN A 21 27.72 1.03 9.68
N ALA A 22 26.64 0.88 10.45
CA ALA A 22 25.56 0.05 9.98
C ALA A 22 25.12 0.66 8.65
N LEU A 23 25.52 0.04 7.54
CA LEU A 23 24.83 0.20 6.28
C LEU A 23 23.43 -0.35 6.52
N ALA A 24 22.56 0.48 7.10
CA ALA A 24 21.14 0.36 6.85
C ALA A 24 21.02 0.53 5.34
N GLY A 25 21.08 -0.58 4.61
CA GLY A 25 20.58 -0.60 3.26
C GLY A 25 19.19 -0.03 3.36
N GLU A 26 19.00 1.17 2.78
CA GLU A 26 17.68 1.76 2.67
C GLU A 26 16.81 0.69 2.01
N ILE A 27 15.93 0.06 2.81
CA ILE A 27 14.78 -0.59 2.26
C ILE A 27 14.01 0.56 1.64
N LYS A 28 14.26 0.80 0.35
CA LYS A 28 13.45 1.69 -0.46
C LYS A 28 12.04 1.13 -0.39
N SER A 29 11.24 1.68 0.50
CA SER A 29 9.81 1.41 0.55
C SER A 29 9.19 2.03 -0.70
N THR A 30 9.15 1.24 -1.77
CA THR A 30 8.41 1.50 -2.99
C THR A 30 6.91 1.24 -2.74
N GLY A 31 6.27 2.14 -1.97
CA GLY A 31 4.85 2.07 -1.61
C GLY A 31 4.62 1.39 -0.25
N HIS A 32 4.00 2.14 0.67
CA HIS A 32 3.58 1.73 2.02
C HIS A 32 4.70 1.23 2.99
N PRO A 33 5.47 2.15 3.62
CA PRO A 33 6.32 1.81 4.76
C PRO A 33 5.49 1.91 6.04
N LEU A 34 4.63 0.94 6.26
CA LEU A 34 4.08 0.75 7.60
C LEU A 34 4.42 -0.69 7.99
N ASN A 35 5.19 -0.83 9.08
CA ASN A 35 5.88 -2.07 9.41
C ASN A 35 4.87 -3.11 9.93
N GLY A 36 4.45 -4.02 9.05
CA GLY A 36 3.67 -5.21 9.40
C GLY A 36 2.17 -4.97 9.63
N CYS A 37 1.49 -5.93 10.24
CA CYS A 37 0.03 -5.94 10.38
C CYS A 37 -0.51 -4.76 11.20
N SER A 38 0.27 -4.27 12.16
CA SER A 38 -0.11 -3.18 13.09
C SER A 38 -0.29 -1.82 12.43
N SER A 39 0.14 -1.71 11.19
CA SER A 39 0.01 -0.56 10.32
C SER A 39 -1.43 -0.23 9.96
N CYS A 40 -2.23 -1.28 9.81
CA CYS A 40 -3.62 -1.21 9.36
C CYS A 40 -4.58 -1.76 10.42
N HIS A 41 -4.10 -2.69 11.27
CA HIS A 41 -4.88 -3.30 12.33
C HIS A 41 -4.37 -2.88 13.71
N LEU A 42 -5.29 -2.56 14.62
CA LEU A 42 -5.00 -2.24 16.01
C LEU A 42 -5.52 -3.36 16.92
N PRO A 43 -4.65 -4.20 17.52
CA PRO A 43 -5.10 -5.32 18.36
C PRO A 43 -5.92 -4.91 19.59
N HIS A 44 -5.67 -3.72 20.14
CA HIS A 44 -6.36 -3.20 21.32
C HIS A 44 -6.86 -1.77 21.07
N GLY A 45 -8.17 -1.54 21.25
CA GLY A 45 -8.75 -0.21 21.03
C GLY A 45 -8.98 0.14 19.55
N ALA A 46 -9.06 -0.87 18.67
CA ALA A 46 -9.53 -0.68 17.31
C ALA A 46 -10.94 -0.08 17.27
N HIS A 47 -11.20 0.68 16.21
CA HIS A 47 -12.49 1.30 15.94
C HIS A 47 -13.03 0.77 14.60
N GLY A 48 -14.34 0.51 14.53
CA GLY A 48 -14.96 -0.10 13.34
C GLY A 48 -14.71 -1.62 13.22
N ASP A 49 -14.91 -2.17 12.02
CA ASP A 49 -14.80 -3.61 11.77
C ASP A 49 -13.34 -4.07 11.60
N LYS A 50 -13.09 -5.38 11.76
CA LYS A 50 -11.81 -6.05 11.43
C LYS A 50 -10.57 -5.45 12.11
N LEU A 51 -10.74 -4.98 13.34
CA LEU A 51 -9.67 -4.37 14.13
C LEU A 51 -9.00 -3.18 13.43
N TRP A 52 -9.74 -2.42 12.62
CA TRP A 52 -9.17 -1.28 11.90
C TRP A 52 -8.69 -0.20 12.87
N THR A 53 -7.60 0.48 12.51
CA THR A 53 -6.99 1.50 13.38
C THR A 53 -7.90 2.72 13.59
N PHE A 54 -8.83 2.99 12.67
CA PHE A 54 -9.66 4.21 12.67
C PHE A 54 -11.14 3.90 12.38
N THR A 55 -12.06 4.76 12.81
CA THR A 55 -13.43 4.72 12.24
C THR A 55 -13.36 5.27 10.80
N PRO A 56 -13.75 4.51 9.76
CA PRO A 56 -13.60 4.95 8.38
C PRO A 56 -14.58 6.09 8.04
N ASN A 57 -14.09 7.14 7.40
CA ASN A 57 -14.95 8.14 6.78
C ASN A 57 -15.68 7.52 5.59
N LEU A 58 -17.00 7.70 5.52
CA LEU A 58 -17.82 7.18 4.42
C LEU A 58 -17.94 8.16 3.24
N GLN A 59 -17.24 9.30 3.30
CA GLN A 59 -17.23 10.32 2.26
C GLN A 59 -15.83 10.94 2.16
N THR A 60 -15.46 11.37 0.96
CA THR A 60 -14.23 12.16 0.73
C THR A 60 -14.41 13.59 1.23
N GLN A 61 -13.32 14.34 1.33
CA GLN A 61 -13.33 15.79 1.59
C GLN A 61 -14.20 16.58 0.59
N LYS A 62 -14.42 16.05 -0.63
CA LYS A 62 -15.30 16.67 -1.64
C LYS A 62 -16.75 16.16 -1.58
N GLY A 63 -17.09 15.32 -0.61
CA GLY A 63 -18.42 14.75 -0.43
C GLY A 63 -18.71 13.52 -1.30
N THR A 64 -17.70 12.94 -1.97
CA THR A 64 -17.90 11.71 -2.75
C THR A 64 -18.14 10.55 -1.80
N LYS A 65 -19.27 9.86 -1.93
CA LYS A 65 -19.61 8.71 -1.09
C LYS A 65 -18.68 7.52 -1.35
N LEU A 66 -18.08 7.01 -0.30
CA LEU A 66 -17.19 5.86 -0.31
C LEU A 66 -17.95 4.57 -0.06
N ILE A 67 -17.45 3.47 -0.63
CA ILE A 67 -18.09 2.16 -0.58
C ILE A 67 -17.10 1.08 -0.14
N SER A 68 -17.59 0.07 0.58
CA SER A 68 -16.82 -1.15 0.88
C SER A 68 -15.43 -0.80 1.46
N ILE A 69 -14.40 -1.50 1.00
CA ILE A 69 -13.00 -1.30 1.38
C ILE A 69 -12.43 0.07 0.96
N ASN A 70 -13.06 0.81 0.03
CA ASN A 70 -12.55 2.13 -0.38
C ASN A 70 -12.55 3.11 0.81
N ALA A 71 -13.53 3.02 1.71
CA ALA A 71 -13.57 3.83 2.92
C ALA A 71 -12.37 3.56 3.86
N LEU A 72 -11.93 2.29 3.94
CA LEU A 72 -10.75 1.89 4.72
C LEU A 72 -9.47 2.45 4.11
N CYS A 73 -9.31 2.31 2.78
CA CYS A 73 -8.16 2.87 2.07
C CYS A 73 -8.10 4.40 2.19
N TYR A 74 -9.26 5.06 2.16
CA TYR A 74 -9.35 6.51 2.30
C TYR A 74 -8.87 7.02 3.66
N SER A 75 -8.93 6.22 4.74
CA SER A 75 -8.39 6.60 6.05
C SER A 75 -6.93 7.04 6.03
N CYS A 76 -6.15 6.61 5.03
CA CYS A 76 -4.77 7.04 4.84
C CYS A 76 -4.53 7.74 3.49
N HIS A 77 -5.37 7.47 2.49
CA HIS A 77 -5.28 8.08 1.16
C HIS A 77 -6.16 9.33 1.01
N ASP A 78 -6.55 9.98 2.11
CA ASP A 78 -7.26 11.27 2.09
C ASP A 78 -6.36 12.48 1.79
N GLY A 79 -5.06 12.25 1.63
CA GLY A 79 -4.05 13.29 1.42
C GLY A 79 -3.26 13.68 2.67
N THR A 80 -3.65 13.23 3.87
CA THR A 80 -3.00 13.60 5.13
C THR A 80 -1.76 12.74 5.42
N ILE A 81 -1.85 11.42 5.19
CA ILE A 81 -0.73 10.48 5.37
C ILE A 81 0.08 10.34 4.08
N THR A 82 -0.59 10.32 2.93
CA THR A 82 0.07 10.30 1.62
C THR A 82 -0.72 11.06 0.58
N SER A 83 -0.01 11.78 -0.28
CA SER A 83 -0.60 12.40 -1.47
C SER A 83 -0.83 11.42 -2.61
N LYS A 84 -0.23 10.22 -2.56
CA LYS A 84 -0.38 9.22 -3.61
C LYS A 84 -1.80 8.64 -3.59
N GLY A 85 -2.48 8.74 -4.72
CA GLY A 85 -3.81 8.18 -4.92
C GLY A 85 -4.96 8.94 -4.29
N LYS A 86 -4.71 10.12 -3.69
CA LYS A 86 -5.77 10.95 -3.08
C LYS A 86 -6.88 11.34 -4.06
N ASP A 87 -6.53 11.48 -5.34
CA ASP A 87 -7.46 11.95 -6.38
C ASP A 87 -8.28 10.81 -7.02
N PHE A 88 -7.98 9.54 -6.72
CA PHE A 88 -8.70 8.39 -7.29
C PHE A 88 -10.12 8.22 -6.71
N PHE A 89 -10.36 8.71 -5.49
CA PHE A 89 -11.65 8.59 -4.82
C PHE A 89 -12.72 9.53 -5.39
N ASP A 90 -12.31 10.64 -6.03
CA ASP A 90 -13.22 11.65 -6.58
C ASP A 90 -13.33 11.60 -8.11
N ASN A 91 -12.46 10.85 -8.80
CA ASN A 91 -12.35 10.90 -10.26
C ASN A 91 -12.67 9.55 -10.93
N LEU A 92 -13.97 9.25 -11.03
CA LEU A 92 -14.48 8.05 -11.69
C LEU A 92 -14.25 7.99 -13.20
N LYS A 93 -13.82 9.10 -13.83
CA LYS A 93 -13.58 9.20 -15.28
C LYS A 93 -12.14 8.84 -15.70
N THR A 94 -11.34 8.32 -14.78
CA THR A 94 -9.95 7.95 -15.06
C THR A 94 -9.84 6.50 -15.50
N THR A 95 -8.65 6.09 -15.94
CA THR A 95 -8.31 4.69 -16.23
C THR A 95 -8.31 3.77 -15.00
N HIS A 96 -8.62 4.31 -13.80
CA HIS A 96 -8.63 3.59 -12.53
C HIS A 96 -9.95 3.80 -11.76
N PRO A 97 -11.12 3.48 -12.36
CA PRO A 97 -12.39 3.73 -11.70
C PRO A 97 -12.64 2.72 -10.57
N VAL A 98 -13.00 3.23 -9.39
CA VAL A 98 -13.42 2.42 -8.24
C VAL A 98 -14.83 2.82 -7.81
N GLY A 99 -15.62 1.87 -7.32
CA GLY A 99 -17.03 2.08 -6.99
C GLY A 99 -17.98 2.00 -8.17
N VAL A 100 -17.51 1.59 -9.34
CA VAL A 100 -18.31 1.39 -10.55
C VAL A 100 -18.66 -0.08 -10.74
N LYS A 101 -19.86 -0.37 -11.28
CA LYS A 101 -20.23 -1.72 -11.69
C LYS A 101 -19.44 -2.11 -12.95
N ILE A 102 -19.00 -3.36 -13.02
CA ILE A 102 -18.39 -3.91 -14.24
C ILE A 102 -19.43 -3.97 -15.37
N PRO A 103 -19.07 -3.63 -16.61
CA PRO A 103 -19.96 -3.81 -17.75
C PRO A 103 -20.25 -5.29 -18.04
N ASP A 104 -21.47 -5.62 -18.44
CA ASP A 104 -21.92 -7.01 -18.64
C ASP A 104 -21.13 -7.79 -19.72
N TYR A 105 -20.42 -7.08 -20.61
CA TYR A 105 -19.60 -7.68 -21.66
C TYR A 105 -18.17 -8.04 -21.21
N MET A 106 -17.77 -7.71 -19.98
CA MET A 106 -16.43 -7.92 -19.46
C MET A 106 -16.43 -9.04 -18.42
N THR A 107 -15.62 -10.07 -18.67
CA THR A 107 -15.35 -11.13 -17.70
C THR A 107 -14.16 -10.74 -16.83
N ILE A 108 -14.35 -10.73 -15.52
CA ILE A 108 -13.29 -10.47 -14.55
C ILE A 108 -12.71 -11.80 -14.06
N PRO A 109 -11.38 -11.99 -14.07
CA PRO A 109 -10.78 -13.21 -13.54
C PRO A 109 -11.00 -13.32 -12.02
N ASP A 110 -11.14 -14.54 -11.50
CA ASP A 110 -11.47 -14.81 -10.09
C ASP A 110 -10.50 -14.17 -9.08
N ASP A 111 -9.23 -14.00 -9.46
CA ASP A 111 -8.21 -13.36 -8.64
C ASP A 111 -8.44 -11.86 -8.39
N PHE A 112 -9.39 -11.25 -9.12
CA PHE A 112 -9.79 -9.84 -9.04
C PHE A 112 -11.20 -9.70 -8.44
N PRO A 113 -11.34 -9.78 -7.10
CA PRO A 113 -12.65 -9.82 -6.47
C PRO A 113 -13.39 -8.49 -6.61
N LEU A 114 -14.69 -8.58 -6.86
CA LEU A 114 -15.63 -7.46 -6.79
C LEU A 114 -16.28 -7.41 -5.41
N ASP A 115 -16.94 -6.29 -5.09
CA ASP A 115 -17.80 -6.26 -3.90
C ASP A 115 -19.10 -7.06 -4.09
N HIS A 116 -19.90 -7.19 -3.04
CA HIS A 116 -21.20 -7.89 -3.05
C HIS A 116 -22.25 -7.30 -4.01
N LYS A 117 -21.95 -6.18 -4.67
CA LYS A 117 -22.78 -5.54 -5.70
C LYS A 117 -22.11 -5.55 -7.07
N GLU A 118 -21.09 -6.39 -7.26
CA GLU A 118 -20.35 -6.55 -8.51
C GLU A 118 -19.62 -5.26 -8.94
N ARG A 119 -19.17 -4.46 -7.97
CA ARG A 119 -18.43 -3.22 -8.23
C ARG A 119 -16.95 -3.41 -8.03
N MET A 120 -16.17 -2.73 -8.87
CA MET A 120 -14.72 -2.61 -8.67
C MET A 120 -14.44 -1.83 -7.40
N THR A 121 -13.45 -2.28 -6.64
CA THR A 121 -12.98 -1.61 -5.43
C THR A 121 -11.46 -1.51 -5.46
N CYS A 122 -10.87 -0.79 -4.51
CA CYS A 122 -9.42 -0.81 -4.34
C CYS A 122 -8.89 -2.25 -4.18
N GLY A 123 -9.65 -3.11 -3.49
CA GLY A 123 -9.31 -4.52 -3.25
C GLY A 123 -9.38 -5.42 -4.50
N THR A 124 -9.99 -4.94 -5.59
CA THR A 124 -10.05 -5.66 -6.86
C THR A 124 -8.67 -5.74 -7.49
N CYS A 125 -7.88 -4.66 -7.44
CA CYS A 125 -6.51 -4.63 -7.99
C CYS A 125 -5.45 -4.78 -6.91
N HIS A 126 -5.73 -4.33 -5.67
CA HIS A 126 -4.79 -4.38 -4.56
C HIS A 126 -5.11 -5.52 -3.58
N ASN A 127 -4.07 -6.21 -3.12
CA ASN A 127 -4.14 -7.19 -2.04
C ASN A 127 -3.15 -6.80 -0.93
N PRO A 128 -3.59 -6.05 0.10
CA PRO A 128 -2.72 -5.60 1.18
C PRO A 128 -2.27 -6.73 2.12
N HIS A 129 -2.85 -7.93 2.02
CA HIS A 129 -2.47 -9.07 2.85
C HIS A 129 -1.48 -10.01 2.16
N ASN A 130 -1.57 -10.16 0.84
CA ASN A 130 -0.77 -11.13 0.10
C ASN A 130 -0.47 -10.61 -1.32
N SER A 131 0.58 -9.82 -1.44
CA SER A 131 1.05 -9.28 -2.72
C SER A 131 2.56 -9.12 -2.69
N ASP A 132 3.22 -9.72 -3.68
CA ASP A 132 4.65 -9.53 -3.94
C ASP A 132 4.93 -8.41 -4.95
N ALA A 133 3.89 -7.81 -5.54
CA ALA A 133 4.04 -6.69 -6.46
C ALA A 133 4.00 -5.34 -5.73
N GLU A 134 4.64 -4.34 -6.36
CA GLU A 134 4.68 -2.96 -5.85
C GLU A 134 3.28 -2.41 -5.57
N SER A 135 3.18 -1.57 -4.54
CA SER A 135 1.92 -0.94 -4.11
C SER A 135 0.80 -1.95 -3.82
N TYR A 136 1.14 -3.17 -3.38
CA TYR A 136 0.19 -4.25 -3.10
C TYR A 136 -0.64 -4.71 -4.30
N LEU A 137 -0.16 -4.57 -5.54
CA LEU A 137 -0.94 -5.05 -6.69
C LEU A 137 -1.03 -6.58 -6.73
N ARG A 138 -2.21 -7.12 -7.03
CA ARG A 138 -2.41 -8.58 -7.20
C ARG A 138 -1.55 -9.16 -8.32
N VAL A 139 -1.33 -8.36 -9.37
CA VAL A 139 -0.47 -8.68 -10.51
C VAL A 139 0.41 -7.48 -10.79
N SER A 140 1.68 -7.70 -11.10
CA SER A 140 2.60 -6.63 -11.50
C SER A 140 2.04 -5.88 -12.71
N ASN A 141 2.04 -4.54 -12.66
CA ASN A 141 1.67 -3.71 -13.81
C ASN A 141 2.83 -3.47 -14.79
N LYS A 142 3.92 -4.26 -14.71
CA LYS A 142 4.97 -4.23 -15.73
C LYS A 142 4.35 -4.52 -17.09
N THR A 143 4.69 -3.70 -18.08
CA THR A 143 4.18 -3.78 -19.46
C THR A 143 2.65 -3.84 -19.57
N GLY A 144 1.91 -3.21 -18.63
CA GLY A 144 0.45 -3.18 -18.67
C GLY A 144 -0.24 -4.51 -18.35
N LYS A 145 0.47 -5.50 -17.78
CA LYS A 145 -0.07 -6.84 -17.48
C LYS A 145 -1.33 -6.81 -16.62
N LEU A 146 -1.42 -5.87 -15.69
CA LEU A 146 -2.61 -5.69 -14.85
C LEU A 146 -3.82 -5.31 -15.72
N CYS A 147 -3.66 -4.37 -16.64
CA CYS A 147 -4.73 -3.87 -17.50
C CYS A 147 -5.28 -4.99 -18.39
N VAL A 148 -4.38 -5.71 -19.07
CA VAL A 148 -4.75 -6.79 -19.99
C VAL A 148 -5.26 -8.05 -19.29
N SER A 149 -5.22 -8.11 -17.95
CA SER A 149 -5.86 -9.18 -17.19
C SER A 149 -7.39 -9.15 -17.35
N CYS A 150 -7.98 -7.97 -17.59
CA CYS A 150 -9.41 -7.81 -17.86
C CYS A 150 -9.67 -7.27 -19.27
N HIS A 151 -8.74 -6.50 -19.84
CA HIS A 151 -8.85 -5.90 -21.17
C HIS A 151 -8.15 -6.74 -22.25
N VAL A 152 -8.48 -8.03 -22.30
CA VAL A 152 -7.79 -9.04 -23.15
C VAL A 152 -7.81 -8.72 -24.65
N ASN A 153 -8.76 -7.90 -25.12
CA ASN A 153 -8.94 -7.54 -26.53
C ASN A 153 -8.92 -6.02 -26.79
N GLN A 154 -8.39 -5.19 -25.88
CA GLN A 154 -8.33 -3.73 -26.06
C GLN A 154 -6.91 -3.20 -26.30
N GLY A 155 -6.02 -4.07 -26.80
CA GLY A 155 -4.70 -3.71 -27.28
C GLY A 155 -4.71 -3.34 -28.76
N GLU A 156 -5.44 -2.29 -29.12
CA GLU A 156 -5.29 -1.52 -30.38
C GLU A 156 -5.40 -0.03 -30.08
#